data_AF-A0A1Y0Y2P5-F1
#
_entry.id   AF-A0A1Y0Y2P5-F1
#
_cell.length_a   1.000
_cell.length_b   1.000
_cell.length_c   1.000
_cell.angle_alpha   90.00
_cell.angle_beta   90.00
_cell.angle_gamma   90.00
#
_symmetry.space_group_name_H-M   'P 1'
#
loop_
_entity.id
_entity.type
_entity.pdbx_description
1 polymer ?
#
loop_
_entity_poly.entity_id
_entity_poly.type
_entity_poly.pdbx_seq_one_letter_code
_entity_poly.pdbx_strand_id
1 'polypeptide(L)'
;MKYITSIKDNGYLSYEIVDSSFSDDECCICYHKESGVTQYSKNHKRHRVDGPAIFSDDDDLCLFFIEDHNITAEVTRLMQKGILGSDWRKWNKKDILYFKMKFV
;
A
#
# COMPACT_ATOMS: atom_id res chain seq x y z
N MET A 1 20.06 21.51 -0.08
CA MET A 1 19.10 21.81 -1.17
C MET A 1 19.08 20.60 -2.08
N LYS A 2 18.01 19.80 -2.07
CA LYS A 2 17.76 18.72 -3.04
C LYS A 2 16.26 18.65 -3.30
N TYR A 3 15.92 18.39 -4.56
CA TYR A 3 14.69 18.81 -5.21
C TYR A 3 13.59 17.74 -5.14
N ILE A 4 12.35 18.21 -5.08
CA ILE A 4 11.11 17.43 -5.17
C ILE A 4 10.54 17.66 -6.58
N THR A 5 10.13 16.61 -7.28
CA THR A 5 9.27 16.74 -8.46
C THR A 5 7.96 15.98 -8.22
N SER A 6 6.84 16.66 -8.46
CA SER A 6 5.57 16.48 -7.76
C SER A 6 4.49 15.72 -8.54
N ILE A 7 3.55 15.13 -7.78
CA ILE A 7 2.07 15.05 -7.95
C ILE A 7 1.49 14.23 -9.13
N LYS A 8 0.55 13.33 -8.77
CA LYS A 8 -0.65 13.01 -9.58
C LYS A 8 -1.93 13.09 -8.73
N ASP A 9 -2.98 13.68 -9.31
CA ASP A 9 -4.28 14.10 -8.74
C ASP A 9 -5.17 12.98 -8.15
N ASN A 10 -4.76 12.29 -7.08
CA ASN A 10 -5.66 11.38 -6.35
C ASN A 10 -5.52 11.43 -4.82
N GLY A 11 -4.84 12.43 -4.27
CA GLY A 11 -4.67 12.60 -2.83
C GLY A 11 -3.57 11.76 -2.19
N TYR A 12 -2.70 11.12 -2.98
CA TYR A 12 -1.54 10.39 -2.48
C TYR A 12 -0.22 11.06 -2.90
N LEU A 13 0.67 11.30 -1.93
CA LEU A 13 2.05 11.76 -2.14
C LEU A 13 2.95 10.55 -2.39
N SER A 14 3.52 10.43 -3.59
CA SER A 14 4.61 9.49 -3.88
C SER A 14 5.96 10.16 -3.57
N TYR A 15 6.78 9.51 -2.74
CA TYR A 15 8.16 9.96 -2.47
C TYR A 15 9.17 9.08 -3.22
N GLU A 16 10.13 9.71 -3.89
CA GLU A 16 11.39 9.04 -4.24
C GLU A 16 12.27 9.04 -2.98
N ILE A 17 12.67 7.87 -2.48
CA ILE A 17 13.66 7.83 -1.40
C ILE A 17 15.01 8.17 -1.99
N VAL A 18 15.39 9.44 -1.86
CA VAL A 18 16.79 9.86 -1.78
C VAL A 18 16.96 10.47 -0.39
N ASP A 19 17.34 9.60 0.53
CA ASP A 19 17.62 9.87 1.95
C ASP A 19 16.41 10.19 2.84
N SER A 20 16.26 9.39 3.88
CA SER A 20 15.15 9.41 4.83
C SER A 20 15.11 10.70 5.64
N SER A 21 14.12 11.55 5.38
CA SER A 21 13.70 12.60 6.32
C SER A 21 12.28 12.27 6.79
N PHE A 22 12.21 11.70 7.98
CA PHE A 22 10.99 11.26 8.64
C PHE A 22 10.22 12.46 9.21
N SER A 23 8.92 12.52 8.89
CA SER A 23 7.92 13.22 9.69
C SER A 23 7.03 12.15 10.31
N ASP A 24 6.91 12.15 11.64
CA ASP A 24 6.39 11.04 12.45
C ASP A 24 4.88 10.74 12.23
N ASP A 25 4.15 11.58 11.49
CA ASP A 25 2.69 11.52 11.38
C ASP A 25 2.15 11.26 9.96
N GLU A 26 3.00 11.03 8.96
CA GLU A 26 2.57 10.89 7.56
C GLU A 26 2.75 9.47 7.00
N CYS A 27 1.78 9.04 6.18
CA CYS A 27 1.87 7.78 5.43
C CYS A 27 2.98 7.92 4.39
N CYS A 28 4.07 7.17 4.54
CA CYS A 28 5.22 7.21 3.65
C CYS A 28 5.08 6.14 2.57
N ILE A 29 5.26 6.55 1.31
CA ILE A 29 5.41 5.66 0.16
C ILE A 29 6.90 5.55 -0.16
N CYS A 30 7.41 4.33 -0.25
CA CYS A 30 8.77 3.99 -0.64
C CYS A 30 8.72 3.28 -2.00
N TYR A 31 9.44 3.78 -3.01
CA TYR A 31 9.57 3.10 -4.30
C TYR A 31 11.02 2.66 -4.54
N HIS A 32 11.22 1.37 -4.78
CA HIS A 32 12.53 0.80 -5.10
C HIS A 32 12.64 0.61 -6.62
N LYS A 33 13.25 1.60 -7.30
CA LYS A 33 13.39 1.63 -8.76
C LYS A 33 14.14 0.42 -9.34
N GLU A 34 15.11 -0.12 -8.61
CA GLU A 34 15.88 -1.29 -9.07
C GLU A 34 15.07 -2.59 -9.09
N SER A 35 14.02 -2.68 -8.26
CA SER A 35 13.19 -3.89 -8.14
C SER A 35 11.76 -3.70 -8.62
N GLY A 36 11.35 -2.49 -9.02
CA GLY A 36 9.95 -2.18 -9.37
C GLY A 36 8.97 -2.30 -8.19
N VAL A 37 9.48 -2.44 -6.96
CA VAL A 37 8.65 -2.68 -5.77
C VAL A 37 8.22 -1.36 -5.15
N THR A 38 6.92 -1.22 -4.92
CA THR A 38 6.34 -0.13 -4.13
C THR A 38 5.97 -0.64 -2.74
N GLN A 39 6.32 0.10 -1.69
CA GLN A 39 5.98 -0.18 -0.31
C GLN A 39 5.30 1.03 0.36
N TYR A 40 4.28 0.78 1.18
CA TYR A 40 3.52 1.76 1.94
C TYR A 40 3.71 1.49 3.43
N SER A 41 3.95 2.57 4.18
CA SER A 41 4.14 2.51 5.62
C SER A 41 3.42 3.65 6.33
N LYS A 42 2.99 3.39 7.55
CA LYS A 42 2.42 4.38 8.48
C LYS A 42 3.12 4.22 9.82
N ASN A 43 3.65 5.30 10.38
CA ASN A 43 4.39 5.28 11.65
C ASN A 43 5.49 4.21 11.65
N HIS A 44 6.28 4.16 10.57
CA HIS A 44 7.36 3.19 10.33
C HIS A 44 6.94 1.71 10.23
N LYS A 45 5.64 1.40 10.25
CA LYS A 45 5.12 0.04 10.08
C LYS A 45 4.53 -0.15 8.70
N ARG A 46 4.68 -1.33 8.08
CA ARG A 46 3.98 -1.64 6.83
C ARG A 46 2.48 -1.56 7.06
N HIS A 47 1.80 -0.71 6.31
CA HIS A 47 0.40 -0.43 6.54
C HIS A 47 -0.24 0.17 5.30
N ARG A 48 -1.35 -0.42 4.85
CA ARG A 48 -2.22 0.18 3.83
C ARG A 48 -3.63 -0.38 3.93
N VAL A 49 -4.63 0.50 3.83
CA VAL A 49 -6.05 0.19 4.12
C VAL A 49 -6.94 0.10 2.88
N ASP A 50 -6.38 0.37 1.71
CA ASP A 50 -7.09 0.40 0.42
C ASP A 50 -6.42 -0.49 -0.64
N GLY A 51 -5.50 -1.36 -0.21
CA GLY A 51 -4.71 -2.21 -1.11
C GLY A 51 -3.52 -2.85 -0.38
N PRO A 52 -2.63 -3.53 -1.14
CA PRO A 52 -1.44 -4.14 -0.58
C PRO A 52 -0.46 -3.07 -0.11
N ALA A 53 0.15 -3.31 1.03
CA ALA A 53 1.21 -2.45 1.54
C ALA A 53 2.52 -2.64 0.76
N ILE A 54 2.72 -3.77 0.08
CA ILE A 54 3.86 -4.01 -0.81
C ILE A 54 3.36 -4.61 -2.12
N PHE A 55 3.73 -4.04 -3.26
CA PHE A 55 3.44 -4.66 -4.56
C PHE A 55 4.51 -4.38 -5.62
N SER A 56 4.61 -5.26 -6.61
CA SER A 56 5.38 -5.08 -7.84
C SER A 56 4.44 -5.29 -9.03
N ASP A 57 4.44 -4.39 -9.99
CA ASP A 57 3.69 -4.56 -11.24
C ASP A 57 4.38 -5.58 -12.17
N ASP A 58 5.68 -5.81 -11.99
CA ASP A 58 6.49 -6.69 -12.84
C ASP A 58 6.50 -8.15 -12.35
N ASP A 59 6.52 -8.36 -11.03
CA ASP A 59 6.72 -9.69 -10.41
C ASP A 59 5.43 -10.30 -9.81
N ASP A 60 4.25 -9.74 -10.12
CA ASP A 60 2.96 -10.13 -9.52
C ASP A 60 2.97 -10.15 -7.97
N LEU A 61 3.92 -9.45 -7.35
CA LEU A 61 4.05 -9.38 -5.90
C LEU A 61 2.91 -8.53 -5.35
N CYS A 62 2.19 -9.05 -4.36
CA CYS A 62 1.08 -8.36 -3.72
C CYS A 62 0.94 -8.83 -2.27
N LEU A 63 1.42 -8.02 -1.32
CA LEU A 63 1.41 -8.33 0.10
C LEU A 63 0.62 -7.29 0.90
N PHE A 64 -0.31 -7.76 1.73
CA PHE A 64 -1.18 -6.93 2.55
C PHE A 64 -0.69 -6.90 4.00
N PHE A 65 -0.54 -5.68 4.53
CA PHE A 65 -0.14 -5.44 5.91
C PHE A 65 -0.97 -4.34 6.55
N ILE A 66 -1.29 -4.55 7.83
CA ILE A 66 -1.82 -3.52 8.73
C ILE A 66 -0.94 -3.51 9.97
N GLU A 67 -0.25 -2.40 10.21
CA GLU A 67 0.62 -2.22 11.38
C GLU A 67 1.66 -3.34 11.55
N ASP A 68 2.33 -3.72 10.44
CA ASP A 68 3.26 -4.85 10.32
C ASP A 68 2.67 -6.25 10.49
N HIS A 69 1.37 -6.39 10.74
CA HIS A 69 0.70 -7.69 10.68
C HIS A 69 0.47 -8.11 9.23
N ASN A 70 1.13 -9.20 8.82
CA ASN A 70 0.92 -9.79 7.50
C ASN A 70 -0.46 -10.46 7.45
N ILE A 71 -1.37 -9.88 6.70
CA ILE A 71 -2.75 -10.37 6.51
C ILE A 71 -2.97 -10.94 5.10
N THR A 72 -1.91 -11.07 4.31
CA THR A 72 -1.97 -11.46 2.89
C THR A 72 -2.80 -12.72 2.67
N ALA A 73 -2.54 -13.80 3.41
CA ALA A 73 -3.24 -15.06 3.22
C ALA A 73 -4.76 -14.95 3.42
N GLU A 74 -5.21 -14.19 4.42
CA GLU A 74 -6.64 -14.01 4.69
C GLU A 74 -7.29 -13.10 3.63
N VAL A 75 -6.60 -12.03 3.22
CA VAL A 75 -7.09 -11.16 2.13
C VAL A 75 -7.22 -11.94 0.83
N THR A 76 -6.20 -12.73 0.46
CA THR A 76 -6.24 -13.60 -0.73
C THR A 76 -7.40 -14.60 -0.63
N ARG A 77 -7.66 -15.18 0.54
CA ARG A 77 -8.80 -16.07 0.75
C ARG A 77 -10.14 -15.34 0.54
N LEU A 78 -10.27 -14.11 1.02
CA LEU A 78 -11.48 -13.30 0.82
C LEU A 78 -11.67 -12.94 -0.66
N MET A 79 -10.59 -12.63 -1.39
CA MET A 79 -10.61 -12.43 -2.84
C MET A 79 -11.04 -13.68 -3.60
N GLN A 80 -10.48 -14.85 -3.24
CA GLN A 80 -10.85 -16.14 -3.85
C GLN A 80 -12.32 -16.52 -3.61
N LYS A 81 -12.87 -16.12 -2.46
CA LYS A 81 -14.30 -16.29 -2.14
C LYS A 81 -15.21 -15.27 -2.81
N GLY A 82 -14.66 -14.27 -3.51
CA GLY A 82 -15.43 -13.17 -4.11
C GLY A 82 -16.04 -12.20 -3.10
N ILE A 83 -15.57 -12.21 -1.85
CA ILE A 83 -15.99 -11.24 -0.82
C ILE A 83 -15.34 -9.89 -1.09
N LEU A 84 -14.07 -9.91 -1.49
CA LEU A 84 -13.34 -8.76 -2.03
C LEU A 84 -13.11 -8.96 -3.53
N GLY A 85 -13.01 -7.87 -4.27
CA GLY A 85 -12.60 -7.93 -5.68
C GLY A 85 -11.24 -8.62 -5.83
N SER A 86 -11.08 -9.47 -6.84
CA SER A 86 -9.84 -10.21 -7.11
C SER A 86 -8.67 -9.31 -7.52
N ASP A 87 -8.97 -8.12 -8.05
CA ASP A 87 -8.01 -7.10 -8.40
C ASP A 87 -8.19 -5.90 -7.46
N TRP A 88 -7.24 -5.73 -6.54
CA TRP A 88 -7.27 -4.65 -5.55
C TRP A 88 -7.23 -3.26 -6.19
N ARG A 89 -6.68 -3.13 -7.41
CA ARG A 89 -6.64 -1.85 -8.15
C ARG A 89 -8.05 -1.39 -8.56
N LYS A 90 -9.03 -2.28 -8.50
CA LYS A 90 -10.45 -2.05 -8.83
C LYS A 90 -11.36 -2.08 -7.60
N TRP A 91 -10.81 -2.15 -6.40
CA TRP A 91 -11.61 -2.10 -5.18
C TRP A 91 -12.41 -0.81 -5.11
N ASN A 92 -13.71 -0.95 -4.91
CA ASN A 92 -14.61 0.17 -4.73
C ASN A 92 -14.75 0.52 -3.24
N LYS A 93 -15.56 1.54 -2.93
CA LYS A 93 -15.80 1.98 -1.54
C LYS A 93 -16.29 0.86 -0.62
N LYS A 94 -17.08 -0.09 -1.12
CA LYS A 94 -17.58 -1.23 -0.33
C LYS A 94 -16.47 -2.21 0.00
N ASP A 95 -15.60 -2.52 -0.95
CA ASP A 95 -14.44 -3.40 -0.73
C ASP A 95 -13.49 -2.79 0.31
N ILE A 96 -13.16 -1.51 0.14
CA ILE A 96 -12.31 -0.76 1.08
C ILE A 96 -12.96 -0.70 2.47
N LEU A 97 -14.27 -0.45 2.55
CA LEU A 97 -14.99 -0.40 3.82
C LEU A 97 -14.98 -1.76 4.52
N TYR A 98 -15.26 -2.84 3.80
CA TYR A 98 -15.19 -4.20 4.35
C TYR A 98 -13.79 -4.53 4.86
N PHE A 99 -12.76 -4.21 4.06
CA PHE A 99 -11.37 -4.42 4.42
C PHE A 99 -11.03 -3.69 5.73
N LYS A 100 -11.36 -2.40 5.82
CA LYS A 100 -11.18 -1.59 7.03
C LYS A 100 -11.89 -2.20 8.22
N MET A 101 -13.19 -2.50 8.12
CA MET A 101 -13.96 -3.10 9.22
C MET A 101 -13.42 -4.44 9.70
N LYS A 102 -12.71 -5.19 8.84
CA LYS A 102 -12.20 -6.52 9.17
C LYS A 102 -10.80 -6.49 9.80
N PHE A 103 -9.96 -5.52 9.42
CA PHE A 103 -8.53 -5.53 9.71
C PHE A 103 -7.99 -4.28 10.40
N VAL A 104 -8.78 -3.20 10.52
CA VAL A 104 -8.40 -1.90 11.12
C VAL A 104 -9.37 -1.57 12.25
#